data_AF-A0A2E3TNU7-F1
#
_entry.id   AF-A0A2E3TNU7-F1
#
_cell.length_a   1.000
_cell.length_b   1.000
_cell.length_c   1.000
_cell.angle_alpha   90.00
_cell.angle_beta   90.00
_cell.angle_gamma   90.00
#
_symmetry.space_group_name_H-M   'P 1'
#
loop_
_entity.id
_entity.type
_entity.pdbx_description
1 polymer ?
#
loop_
_entity_poly.entity_id
_entity_poly.type
_entity_poly.pdbx_seq_one_letter_code
_entity_poly.pdbx_strand_id
1 'polypeptide(L)'
;MKSLLIAFTLLFGLITPAFADEDVADRAIRCSALIYIELTRPEMSGLTAGEALMNRIYAYHVIDGEEMDMTNGQITAAQTEAITKLTQEYIKGANLAEEYRNCVYWMTDIAKYINISEYVSNDDSTEEFDAKEMALFLSAPTETSVTTFKNPLKTWEQQVDLGFVAWASQELKVPYKEAILLKISEKFE
;
A
#
# COMPACT_ATOMS: atom_id res chain seq x y z
N MET A 1 -47.81 23.88 29.36
CA MET A 1 -46.46 24.48 29.35
C MET A 1 -45.49 23.51 30.01
N LYS A 2 -44.39 23.20 29.30
CA LYS A 2 -43.11 22.58 29.75
C LYS A 2 -43.18 21.10 30.17
N SER A 3 -42.34 20.18 29.71
CA SER A 3 -41.33 20.12 28.64
C SER A 3 -40.89 18.65 28.58
N LEU A 4 -40.94 18.01 27.40
CA LEU A 4 -40.26 16.72 27.19
C LEU A 4 -38.74 16.97 27.25
N LEU A 5 -38.07 16.37 28.24
CA LEU A 5 -36.62 16.28 28.25
C LEU A 5 -36.23 15.01 27.47
N ILE A 6 -35.94 15.22 26.18
CA ILE A 6 -35.23 14.24 25.35
C ILE A 6 -33.78 14.25 25.83
N ALA A 7 -33.37 13.15 26.48
CA ALA A 7 -31.96 12.92 26.78
C ALA A 7 -31.24 12.52 25.49
N PHE A 8 -30.63 13.50 24.83
CA PHE A 8 -29.68 13.29 23.74
C PHE A 8 -28.31 13.01 24.38
N THR A 9 -28.03 11.76 24.74
CA THR A 9 -26.65 11.35 25.05
C THR A 9 -25.93 11.15 23.73
N LEU A 10 -25.16 12.16 23.35
CA LEU A 10 -24.14 12.10 22.30
C LEU A 10 -23.25 10.86 22.52
N LEU A 11 -23.40 9.86 21.66
CA LEU A 11 -22.32 8.94 21.32
C LEU A 11 -21.25 9.77 20.59
N PHE A 12 -20.42 10.49 21.35
CA PHE A 12 -19.10 10.82 20.85
C PHE A 12 -18.36 9.48 20.76
N GLY A 13 -18.28 8.93 19.54
CA GLY A 13 -17.29 7.92 19.26
C GLY A 13 -15.94 8.46 19.72
N LEU A 14 -15.30 7.77 20.65
CA LEU A 14 -13.92 8.03 21.02
C LEU A 14 -13.09 7.82 19.76
N ILE A 15 -12.81 8.90 19.03
CA ILE A 15 -11.76 8.93 18.02
C ILE A 15 -10.48 8.85 18.83
N THR A 16 -9.99 7.64 19.05
CA THR A 16 -8.61 7.47 19.49
C THR A 16 -7.73 8.21 18.49
N PRO A 17 -6.78 9.06 18.93
CA PRO A 17 -5.84 9.65 18.00
C PRO A 17 -5.19 8.50 17.25
N ALA A 18 -5.29 8.52 15.92
CA ALA A 18 -4.58 7.55 15.14
C ALA A 18 -3.10 7.94 15.16
N PHE A 19 -2.28 7.07 15.72
CA PHE A 19 -0.85 7.30 15.86
C PHE A 19 -0.11 6.60 14.72
N ALA A 20 1.03 7.18 14.34
CA ALA A 20 1.99 6.50 13.47
C ALA A 20 2.37 5.13 14.06
N ASP A 21 2.61 4.16 13.17
CA ASP A 21 2.83 2.77 13.52
C ASP A 21 3.80 2.18 12.51
N GLU A 22 5.00 1.83 12.98
CA GLU A 22 6.10 1.31 12.16
C GLU A 22 5.70 0.02 11.43
N ASP A 23 4.91 -0.85 12.05
CA ASP A 23 4.45 -2.09 11.41
C ASP A 23 3.50 -1.79 10.24
N VAL A 24 2.72 -0.71 10.33
CA VAL A 24 1.84 -0.24 9.24
C VAL A 24 2.67 0.36 8.12
N ALA A 25 3.68 1.16 8.45
CA ALA A 25 4.63 1.71 7.48
C ALA A 25 5.34 0.59 6.69
N ASP A 26 5.90 -0.40 7.40
CA ASP A 26 6.62 -1.52 6.80
C ASP A 26 5.73 -2.34 5.84
N ARG A 27 4.48 -2.59 6.24
CA ARG A 27 3.51 -3.25 5.35
C ARG A 27 3.15 -2.37 4.16
N ALA A 28 2.95 -1.06 4.36
CA ALA A 28 2.57 -0.15 3.30
C ALA A 28 3.65 -0.04 2.21
N ILE A 29 4.94 0.07 2.60
CA ILE A 29 6.03 0.15 1.61
C ILE A 29 6.24 -1.18 0.87
N ARG A 30 6.04 -2.32 1.55
CA ARG A 30 6.05 -3.63 0.89
C ARG A 30 4.87 -3.79 -0.08
N CYS A 31 3.67 -3.36 0.30
CA CYS A 31 2.52 -3.34 -0.60
C CYS A 31 2.77 -2.45 -1.81
N SER A 32 3.29 -1.24 -1.60
CA SER A 32 3.69 -0.33 -2.68
C SER A 32 4.66 -1.01 -3.66
N ALA A 33 5.69 -1.68 -3.15
CA ALA A 33 6.66 -2.40 -3.97
C ALA A 33 6.03 -3.56 -4.78
N LEU A 34 5.14 -4.35 -4.17
CA LEU A 34 4.41 -5.41 -4.89
C LEU A 34 3.51 -4.83 -6.00
N ILE A 35 2.81 -3.73 -5.73
CA ILE A 35 1.98 -3.04 -6.73
C ILE A 35 2.85 -2.48 -7.86
N TYR A 36 4.00 -1.90 -7.54
CA TYR A 36 4.94 -1.37 -8.52
C TYR A 36 5.44 -2.46 -9.49
N ILE A 37 5.74 -3.66 -8.97
CA ILE A 37 6.10 -4.83 -9.80
C ILE A 37 4.96 -5.19 -10.76
N GLU A 38 3.70 -5.12 -10.31
CA GLU A 38 2.54 -5.39 -11.15
C GLU A 38 2.27 -4.30 -12.19
N LEU A 39 2.54 -3.03 -11.86
CA LEU A 39 2.37 -1.88 -12.77
C LEU A 39 3.23 -1.95 -14.02
N THR A 40 4.25 -2.81 -14.02
CA THR A 40 5.06 -3.10 -15.20
C THR A 40 4.28 -3.81 -16.30
N ARG A 41 3.11 -4.37 -15.96
CA ARG A 41 2.16 -4.96 -16.88
C ARG A 41 1.19 -3.88 -17.38
N PRO A 42 1.08 -3.63 -18.70
CA PRO A 42 0.24 -2.55 -19.23
C PRO A 42 -1.23 -2.60 -18.77
N GLU A 43 -1.79 -3.81 -18.62
CA GLU A 43 -3.16 -4.02 -18.15
C GLU A 43 -3.39 -3.61 -16.69
N MET A 44 -2.32 -3.45 -15.91
CA MET A 44 -2.37 -3.09 -14.50
C MET A 44 -2.22 -1.58 -14.27
N SER A 45 -2.05 -0.76 -15.31
CA SER A 45 -1.86 0.70 -15.23
C SER A 45 -2.91 1.46 -14.41
N GLY A 46 -4.10 0.88 -14.20
CA GLY A 46 -5.11 1.43 -13.29
C GLY A 46 -4.71 1.40 -11.80
N LEU A 47 -3.65 0.69 -11.42
CA LEU A 47 -3.19 0.59 -10.04
C LEU A 47 -2.24 1.73 -9.60
N THR A 48 -1.88 2.67 -10.48
CA THR A 48 -0.92 3.74 -10.15
C THR A 48 -1.38 4.59 -8.95
N ALA A 49 -2.69 4.86 -8.85
CA ALA A 49 -3.26 5.54 -7.70
C ALA A 49 -3.13 4.72 -6.40
N GLY A 50 -3.15 3.39 -6.50
CA GLY A 50 -2.95 2.47 -5.37
C GLY A 50 -1.50 2.44 -4.87
N GLU A 51 -0.52 2.50 -5.77
CA GLU A 51 0.90 2.66 -5.42
C GLU A 51 1.14 3.99 -4.69
N ALA A 52 0.65 5.09 -5.26
CA ALA A 52 0.77 6.42 -4.64
C ALA A 52 0.10 6.49 -3.27
N LEU A 53 -1.06 5.86 -3.13
CA LEU A 53 -1.77 5.73 -1.85
C LEU A 53 -0.90 5.01 -0.80
N MET A 54 -0.31 3.87 -1.16
CA MET A 54 0.51 3.08 -0.25
C MET A 54 1.81 3.81 0.15
N ASN A 55 2.43 4.53 -0.78
CA ASN A 55 3.57 5.41 -0.50
C ASN A 55 3.21 6.51 0.52
N ARG A 56 1.99 7.04 0.45
CA ARG A 56 1.52 8.08 1.37
C ARG A 56 1.19 7.52 2.76
N ILE A 57 0.58 6.33 2.84
CA ILE A 57 0.40 5.61 4.12
C ILE A 57 1.76 5.35 4.75
N TYR A 58 2.73 4.85 3.99
CA TYR A 58 4.10 4.67 4.47
C TYR A 58 4.67 5.97 5.05
N ALA A 59 4.62 7.06 4.30
CA ALA A 59 5.19 8.34 4.73
C ALA A 59 4.63 8.80 6.09
N TYR A 60 3.30 8.83 6.23
CA TYR A 60 2.69 9.32 7.47
C TYR A 60 2.84 8.38 8.67
N HIS A 61 3.04 7.08 8.45
CA HIS A 61 3.34 6.15 9.53
C HIS A 61 4.83 6.08 9.88
N VAL A 62 5.73 6.64 9.06
CA VAL A 62 7.17 6.81 9.37
C VAL A 62 7.45 8.12 10.07
N ILE A 63 6.82 9.21 9.62
CA ILE A 63 7.00 10.54 10.19
C ILE A 63 6.67 10.49 11.69
N ASP A 64 7.67 10.70 12.53
CA ASP A 64 7.44 11.04 13.93
C ASP A 64 7.05 12.52 14.04
N GLY A 65 6.33 12.90 15.09
CA GLY A 65 5.72 14.22 15.20
C GLY A 65 6.67 15.44 15.21
N GLU A 66 7.99 15.26 15.03
CA GLU A 66 8.96 16.35 14.85
C GLU A 66 9.27 16.67 13.38
N GLU A 67 9.21 15.69 12.48
CA GLU A 67 9.28 15.91 11.03
C GLU A 67 7.85 16.09 10.47
N MET A 68 7.68 16.88 9.41
CA MET A 68 6.34 17.11 8.82
C MET A 68 6.17 16.50 7.44
N ASP A 69 7.26 16.06 6.80
CA ASP A 69 7.18 15.53 5.44
C ASP A 69 8.34 14.57 5.09
N MET A 70 8.05 13.56 4.28
CA MET A 70 9.05 12.69 3.66
C MET A 70 9.21 13.07 2.20
N THR A 71 10.45 13.26 1.76
CA THR A 71 10.70 13.57 0.36
C THR A 71 10.36 12.38 -0.55
N ASN A 72 9.94 12.68 -1.78
CA ASN A 72 9.77 11.66 -2.84
C ASN A 72 11.03 10.79 -3.05
N GLY A 73 12.22 11.35 -2.82
CA GLY A 73 13.49 10.62 -2.88
C GLY A 73 13.63 9.56 -1.79
N GLN A 74 13.24 9.87 -0.55
CA GLN A 74 13.24 8.91 0.56
C GLN A 74 12.22 7.78 0.33
N ILE A 75 11.02 8.12 -0.16
CA ILE A 75 9.98 7.13 -0.49
C ILE A 75 10.47 6.21 -1.61
N THR A 76 11.04 6.77 -2.69
CA THR A 76 11.56 5.98 -3.81
C THR A 76 12.69 5.04 -3.37
N ALA A 77 13.57 5.50 -2.48
CA ALA A 77 14.66 4.67 -1.94
C ALA A 77 14.11 3.50 -1.11
N ALA A 78 13.14 3.77 -0.22
CA ALA A 78 12.50 2.73 0.59
C ALA A 78 11.75 1.70 -0.27
N GLN A 79 11.01 2.17 -1.29
CA GLN A 79 10.32 1.28 -2.23
C GLN A 79 11.32 0.42 -3.01
N THR A 80 12.44 1.00 -3.45
CA THR A 80 13.51 0.26 -4.16
C THR A 80 14.13 -0.83 -3.27
N GLU A 81 14.35 -0.53 -1.98
CA GLU A 81 14.82 -1.53 -1.02
C GLU A 81 13.79 -2.65 -0.81
N ALA A 82 12.51 -2.29 -0.66
CA ALA A 82 11.42 -3.26 -0.53
C ALA A 82 11.30 -4.17 -1.77
N ILE A 83 11.36 -3.62 -2.99
CA ILE A 83 11.40 -4.39 -4.25
C ILE A 83 12.58 -5.36 -4.24
N THR A 84 13.75 -4.91 -3.80
CA THR A 84 14.96 -5.75 -3.73
C THR A 84 14.76 -6.94 -2.78
N LYS A 85 14.20 -6.70 -1.58
CA LYS A 85 13.91 -7.75 -0.59
C LYS A 85 12.86 -8.75 -1.12
N LEU A 86 11.74 -8.25 -1.64
CA LEU A 86 10.68 -9.07 -2.24
C LEU A 86 11.21 -9.94 -3.38
N THR A 87 12.06 -9.38 -4.24
CA THR A 87 12.70 -10.12 -5.34
C THR A 87 13.56 -11.26 -4.81
N GLN A 88 14.36 -11.01 -3.77
CA GLN A 88 15.20 -12.05 -3.15
C GLN A 88 14.35 -13.14 -2.48
N GLU A 89 13.27 -12.76 -1.79
CA GLU A 89 12.30 -13.68 -1.20
C GLU A 89 11.66 -14.57 -2.29
N TYR A 90 11.21 -13.95 -3.38
CA TYR A 90 10.62 -14.65 -4.53
C TYR A 90 11.60 -15.66 -5.15
N ILE A 91 12.85 -15.25 -5.42
CA ILE A 91 13.89 -16.13 -5.98
C ILE A 91 14.16 -17.33 -5.04
N LYS A 92 14.12 -17.11 -3.72
CA LYS A 92 14.26 -18.17 -2.71
C LYS A 92 13.02 -19.08 -2.61
N GLY A 93 11.96 -18.78 -3.35
CA GLY A 93 10.73 -19.59 -3.39
C GLY A 93 9.68 -19.19 -2.37
N ALA A 94 9.77 -18.00 -1.76
CA ALA A 94 8.69 -17.48 -0.93
C ALA A 94 7.42 -17.28 -1.78
N ASN A 95 6.28 -17.70 -1.23
CA ASN A 95 4.99 -17.45 -1.86
C ASN A 95 4.45 -16.08 -1.41
N LEU A 96 4.52 -15.08 -2.30
CA LEU A 96 4.08 -13.71 -2.02
C LEU A 96 2.60 -13.47 -2.35
N ALA A 97 1.84 -14.51 -2.73
CA ALA A 97 0.46 -14.37 -3.17
C ALA A 97 -0.49 -13.89 -2.09
N GLU A 98 -0.30 -14.36 -0.85
CA GLU A 98 -1.12 -13.95 0.28
C GLU A 98 -0.87 -12.47 0.63
N GLU A 99 0.40 -12.08 0.67
CA GLU A 99 0.79 -10.69 0.90
C GLU A 99 0.22 -9.78 -0.19
N TYR A 100 0.42 -10.12 -1.46
CA TYR A 100 -0.11 -9.33 -2.58
C TYR A 100 -1.64 -9.23 -2.56
N ARG A 101 -2.34 -10.35 -2.32
CA ARG A 101 -3.80 -10.35 -2.16
C ARG A 101 -4.22 -9.39 -1.06
N ASN A 102 -3.59 -9.49 0.12
CA ASN A 102 -3.93 -8.66 1.27
C ASN A 102 -3.68 -7.18 0.96
N CYS A 103 -2.60 -6.84 0.25
CA CYS A 103 -2.34 -5.48 -0.23
C CYS A 103 -3.47 -4.93 -1.10
N VAL A 104 -3.93 -5.70 -2.09
CA VAL A 104 -5.01 -5.25 -3.00
C VAL A 104 -6.33 -5.04 -2.26
N TYR A 105 -6.67 -5.91 -1.32
CA TYR A 105 -7.88 -5.72 -0.51
C TYR A 105 -7.73 -4.60 0.53
N TRP A 106 -6.55 -4.42 1.11
CA TRP A 106 -6.27 -3.31 2.01
C TRP A 106 -6.39 -1.96 1.31
N MET A 107 -5.85 -1.82 0.09
CA MET A 107 -6.08 -0.62 -0.74
C MET A 107 -7.57 -0.35 -0.97
N THR A 108 -8.35 -1.42 -1.23
CA THR A 108 -9.79 -1.28 -1.45
C THR A 108 -10.51 -0.80 -0.20
N ASP A 109 -10.04 -1.21 0.98
CA ASP A 109 -10.57 -0.73 2.25
C ASP A 109 -10.20 0.73 2.50
N ILE A 110 -8.94 1.12 2.28
CA ILE A 110 -8.52 2.54 2.38
C ILE A 110 -9.30 3.42 1.41
N ALA A 111 -9.54 2.97 0.17
CA ALA A 111 -10.27 3.74 -0.85
C ALA A 111 -11.74 4.03 -0.48
N LYS A 112 -12.30 3.35 0.53
CA LYS A 112 -13.62 3.68 1.10
C LYS A 112 -13.56 4.88 2.06
N TYR A 113 -12.40 5.14 2.64
CA TYR A 113 -12.14 6.23 3.59
C TYR A 113 -11.56 7.46 2.91
N ILE A 114 -10.64 7.24 1.97
CA ILE A 114 -9.92 8.29 1.26
C ILE A 114 -10.36 8.27 -0.19
N ASN A 115 -10.89 9.39 -0.69
CA ASN A 115 -11.27 9.50 -2.09
C ASN A 115 -10.02 9.60 -2.98
N ILE A 116 -9.48 8.44 -3.36
CA ILE A 116 -8.28 8.30 -4.19
C ILE A 116 -8.40 8.95 -5.58
N SER A 117 -9.62 9.19 -6.06
CA SER A 117 -9.85 9.79 -7.39
C SER A 117 -9.75 11.32 -7.39
N GLU A 118 -9.94 11.93 -6.22
CA GLU A 118 -9.80 13.37 -5.99
C GLU A 118 -8.53 13.71 -5.23
N TYR A 119 -7.82 12.70 -4.73
CA TYR A 119 -6.58 12.87 -4.00
C TYR A 119 -5.45 13.26 -4.96
N VAL A 120 -5.23 14.57 -5.07
CA VAL A 120 -4.04 15.18 -5.67
C VAL A 120 -3.33 15.90 -4.54
N SER A 121 -2.09 15.50 -4.25
CA SER A 121 -1.25 16.22 -3.29
C SER A 121 -1.19 17.70 -3.71
N ASN A 122 -1.57 18.60 -2.81
CA ASN A 122 -1.59 20.01 -3.12
C ASN A 122 -0.19 20.59 -2.84
N ASP A 123 0.50 21.03 -3.89
CA ASP A 123 1.84 21.64 -3.77
C ASP A 123 1.81 23.01 -3.06
N ASP A 124 0.63 23.64 -2.93
CA ASP A 124 0.38 24.84 -2.13
C ASP A 124 -0.20 24.45 -0.75
N SER A 125 0.41 23.48 -0.07
CA SER A 125 -0.05 23.01 1.23
C SER A 125 0.25 24.03 2.35
N THR A 126 -0.64 24.08 3.33
CA THR A 126 -0.40 24.78 4.60
C THR A 126 -0.15 23.73 5.68
N GLU A 127 0.57 24.10 6.76
CA GLU A 127 0.77 23.20 7.91
C GLU A 127 -0.56 22.63 8.44
N GLU A 128 -1.64 23.41 8.39
CA GLU A 128 -2.98 22.95 8.79
C GLU A 128 -3.56 21.91 7.81
N PHE A 129 -3.30 22.05 6.51
CA PHE A 129 -3.70 21.07 5.51
C PHE A 129 -2.92 19.76 5.70
N ASP A 130 -1.60 19.85 5.84
CA ASP A 130 -0.72 18.68 6.01
C ASP A 130 -1.06 17.91 7.29
N ALA A 131 -1.34 18.62 8.39
CA ALA A 131 -1.77 17.99 9.64
C ALA A 131 -3.13 17.28 9.50
N LYS A 132 -4.09 17.85 8.77
CA LYS A 132 -5.40 17.22 8.51
C LYS A 132 -5.28 16.02 7.59
N GLU A 133 -4.42 16.12 6.58
CA GLU A 133 -4.12 15.03 5.66
C GLU A 133 -3.46 13.87 6.41
N MET A 134 -2.40 14.15 7.18
CA MET A 134 -1.75 13.14 8.02
C MET A 134 -2.75 12.48 8.98
N ALA A 135 -3.59 13.27 9.66
CA ALA A 135 -4.62 12.71 10.55
C ALA A 135 -5.64 11.83 9.81
N LEU A 136 -6.04 12.20 8.59
CA LEU A 136 -6.92 11.39 7.74
C LEU A 136 -6.27 10.05 7.39
N PHE A 137 -5.02 10.07 6.95
CA PHE A 137 -4.30 8.86 6.55
C PHE A 137 -3.98 7.95 7.73
N LEU A 138 -3.57 8.50 8.87
CA LEU A 138 -3.36 7.73 10.10
C LEU A 138 -4.67 7.06 10.55
N SER A 139 -5.82 7.70 10.34
CA SER A 139 -7.14 7.14 10.69
C SER A 139 -7.65 6.07 9.73
N ALA A 140 -6.99 5.86 8.59
CA ALA A 140 -7.39 4.85 7.62
C ALA A 140 -7.20 3.43 8.19
N PRO A 141 -7.89 2.41 7.63
CA PRO A 141 -7.63 1.02 7.99
C PRO A 141 -6.14 0.68 7.85
N THR A 142 -5.59 -0.08 8.80
CA THR A 142 -4.17 -0.46 8.85
C THR A 142 -3.90 -1.89 8.34
N GLU A 143 -4.98 -2.59 7.98
CA GLU A 143 -5.02 -3.91 7.36
C GLU A 143 -6.34 -4.10 6.61
N THR A 144 -6.47 -5.20 5.86
CA THR A 144 -7.73 -5.51 5.19
C THR A 144 -8.77 -6.06 6.17
N SER A 145 -10.00 -5.58 6.03
CA SER A 145 -11.20 -6.13 6.67
C SER A 145 -11.70 -7.43 6.04
N VAL A 146 -11.15 -7.83 4.88
CA VAL A 146 -11.61 -8.99 4.12
C VAL A 146 -11.02 -10.27 4.70
N THR A 147 -11.89 -11.10 5.26
CA THR A 147 -11.54 -12.42 5.81
C THR A 147 -11.96 -13.57 4.89
N THR A 148 -12.81 -13.31 3.90
CA THR A 148 -13.27 -14.29 2.91
C THR A 148 -13.01 -13.79 1.51
N PHE A 149 -12.08 -14.45 0.81
CA PHE A 149 -11.61 -14.01 -0.49
C PHE A 149 -12.40 -14.65 -1.62
N LYS A 150 -12.78 -13.85 -2.61
CA LYS A 150 -13.54 -14.32 -3.78
C LYS A 150 -12.72 -15.26 -4.66
N ASN A 151 -11.43 -14.95 -4.85
CA ASN A 151 -10.52 -15.72 -5.68
C ASN A 151 -9.62 -16.60 -4.81
N PRO A 152 -9.32 -17.84 -5.24
CA PRO A 152 -8.41 -18.73 -4.52
C PRO A 152 -6.97 -18.17 -4.55
N LEU A 153 -6.15 -18.56 -3.57
CA LEU A 153 -4.76 -18.11 -3.45
C LEU A 153 -3.94 -18.38 -4.73
N LYS A 154 -4.19 -19.50 -5.40
CA LYS A 154 -3.54 -19.87 -6.67
C LYS A 154 -3.71 -18.82 -7.78
N THR A 155 -4.84 -18.11 -7.82
CA THR A 155 -5.05 -17.02 -8.79
C THR A 155 -4.12 -15.84 -8.50
N TRP A 156 -3.86 -15.57 -7.21
CA TRP A 156 -2.94 -14.52 -6.78
C TRP A 156 -1.48 -14.91 -7.00
N GLU A 157 -1.13 -16.18 -6.82
CA GLU A 157 0.19 -16.73 -7.19
C GLU A 157 0.50 -16.46 -8.67
N GLN A 158 -0.47 -16.71 -9.54
CA GLN A 158 -0.34 -16.43 -10.98
C GLN A 158 -0.17 -14.94 -11.27
N GLN A 159 -0.86 -14.05 -10.54
CA GLN A 159 -0.66 -12.61 -10.71
C GLN A 159 0.77 -12.21 -10.35
N VAL A 160 1.23 -12.61 -9.16
CA VAL A 160 2.60 -12.36 -8.69
C VAL A 160 3.63 -12.85 -9.70
N ASP A 161 3.45 -14.07 -10.24
CA ASP A 161 4.36 -14.61 -11.25
C ASP A 161 4.38 -13.76 -12.53
N LEU A 162 3.21 -13.31 -13.01
CA LEU A 162 3.12 -12.41 -14.16
C LEU A 162 3.78 -11.06 -13.88
N GLY A 163 3.60 -10.50 -12.68
CA GLY A 163 4.25 -9.27 -12.24
C GLY A 163 5.77 -9.39 -12.29
N PHE A 164 6.33 -10.45 -11.70
CA PHE A 164 7.78 -10.69 -11.73
C PHE A 164 8.32 -10.95 -13.14
N VAL A 165 7.58 -11.66 -14.01
CA VAL A 165 7.94 -11.82 -15.43
C VAL A 165 8.04 -10.45 -16.10
N ALA A 166 7.01 -9.62 -15.99
CA ALA A 166 6.94 -8.34 -16.65
C ALA A 166 8.00 -7.37 -16.11
N TRP A 167 8.19 -7.33 -14.79
CA TRP A 167 9.21 -6.53 -14.14
C TRP A 167 10.61 -6.95 -14.58
N ALA A 168 10.93 -8.24 -14.58
CA ALA A 168 12.22 -8.75 -15.07
C ALA A 168 12.43 -8.50 -16.58
N SER A 169 11.34 -8.39 -17.35
CA SER A 169 11.39 -8.19 -18.80
C SER A 169 11.65 -6.75 -19.22
N GLN A 170 11.63 -5.78 -18.30
CA GLN A 170 11.96 -4.40 -18.63
C GLN A 170 13.36 -4.27 -19.27
N GLU A 171 13.50 -3.28 -20.17
CA GLU A 171 14.74 -2.99 -20.89
C GLU A 171 15.83 -2.40 -19.99
N LEU A 172 15.44 -1.79 -18.86
CA LEU A 172 16.36 -1.27 -17.86
C LEU A 172 17.07 -2.42 -17.09
N LYS A 173 18.21 -2.12 -16.47
CA LYS A 173 18.95 -3.09 -15.64
C LYS A 173 18.14 -3.42 -14.37
N VAL A 174 17.20 -4.34 -14.51
CA VAL A 174 16.46 -4.93 -13.40
C VAL A 174 17.41 -5.81 -12.59
N PRO A 175 17.60 -5.54 -11.29
CA PRO A 175 18.39 -6.41 -10.43
C PRO A 175 17.85 -7.84 -10.46
N TYR A 176 18.74 -8.84 -10.53
CA TYR A 176 18.40 -10.26 -10.49
C TYR A 176 17.52 -10.81 -11.63
N LYS A 177 17.39 -10.11 -12.76
CA LYS A 177 16.61 -10.54 -13.94
C LYS A 177 16.74 -12.02 -14.28
N GLU A 178 17.95 -12.52 -14.50
CA GLU A 178 18.20 -13.92 -14.88
C GLU A 178 17.71 -14.91 -13.83
N ALA A 179 17.92 -14.60 -12.54
CA ALA A 179 17.50 -15.45 -11.43
C ALA A 179 15.96 -15.50 -11.29
N ILE A 180 15.27 -14.40 -11.57
CA ILE A 180 13.80 -14.33 -11.59
C ILE A 180 13.25 -15.21 -12.70
N LEU A 181 13.77 -15.03 -13.92
CA LEU A 181 13.31 -15.80 -15.10
C LEU A 181 13.58 -17.30 -14.93
N LEU A 182 14.73 -17.68 -14.36
CA LEU A 182 15.03 -19.07 -14.00
C LEU A 182 14.03 -19.61 -12.97
N LYS A 183 13.72 -18.84 -11.92
CA LYS A 183 12.77 -19.28 -10.90
C LYS A 183 11.37 -19.52 -11.45
N ILE A 184 10.95 -18.72 -12.42
CA ILE A 184 9.68 -18.89 -13.12
C ILE A 184 9.71 -20.14 -13.99
N SER A 185 10.78 -20.39 -14.75
CA SER A 185 10.87 -21.58 -15.60
C SER A 185 10.80 -22.89 -14.81
N GLU A 186 11.37 -22.94 -13.60
CA GLU A 186 11.24 -24.09 -12.69
C GLU A 186 9.79 -24.48 -12.36
N LYS A 187 8.82 -23.56 -12.50
CA LYS A 187 7.40 -23.83 -12.24
C LYS A 187 6.67 -24.49 -13.41
N PHE A 188 7.28 -24.51 -14.60
CA PHE A 188 6.69 -25.02 -15.83
C PHE A 188 7.36 -26.31 -16.35
N GLU A 189 8.44 -26.78 -15.69
CA GLU A 189 9.09 -28.08 -15.90
C GLU A 189 8.46 -29.19 -15.05
#